data_AF-A0A7I7XJI0-F1
#
_entry.id   AF-A0A7I7XJI0-F1
#
_cell.length_a   1.000
_cell.length_b   1.000
_cell.length_c   1.000
_cell.angle_alpha   90.00
_cell.angle_beta   90.00
_cell.angle_gamma   90.00
#
_symmetry.space_group_name_H-M   'P 1'
#
loop_
_entity.id
_entity.type
_entity.pdbx_description
1 polymer ?
#
loop_
_entity_poly.entity_id
_entity_poly.type
_entity_poly.pdbx_seq_one_letter_code
_entity_poly.pdbx_strand_id
1 'polypeptide(L)'
;MVVSKNSKPGEVNPEKGRKRAKLFAACLQKIIAGFTAEYFVEKHPEKLRFDIASDDERALTFDIQGRLVQPGYDGDIWIESKGYDKSLDLLEHYREFLKTVALARLRVDRISKDQFWFVSSAPFACNVGSQLTSAQWIRESLLKSSQEEKTNFFPGEFDALEKQTGFVGMANSIKVMFLTAPLMRATGLAYFVKQNDNLWDLTVDLYGGEFLLPDYAPYVQRVAAENRLSDPDFLQVNQMLNLPFVDWPDQDEGQDGVLNSTAAS
;
A
#
# COMPACT_ATOMS: atom_id res chain seq x y z
N MET A 1 12.68 -3.99 -28.22
CA MET A 1 12.62 -2.57 -27.84
C MET A 1 11.60 -2.46 -26.72
N VAL A 2 12.08 -2.34 -25.47
CA VAL A 2 11.21 -2.10 -24.33
C VAL A 2 10.94 -0.60 -24.32
N VAL A 3 9.69 -0.21 -24.56
CA VAL A 3 9.26 1.18 -24.43
C VAL A 3 9.28 1.48 -22.94
N SER A 4 10.26 2.28 -22.51
CA SER A 4 10.27 2.88 -21.18
C SER A 4 9.00 3.74 -21.08
N LYS A 5 8.10 3.38 -20.15
CA LYS A 5 7.01 4.26 -19.75
C LYS A 5 7.65 5.38 -18.95
N ASN A 6 7.60 6.60 -19.48
CA ASN A 6 7.96 7.81 -18.75
C ASN A 6 7.17 7.84 -17.44
N SER A 7 7.88 7.74 -16.31
CA SER A 7 7.33 7.98 -14.97
C SER A 7 6.80 9.41 -14.89
N LYS A 8 5.59 9.59 -14.33
CA LYS A 8 5.02 10.93 -14.10
C LYS A 8 5.91 11.72 -13.13
N PRO A 9 5.97 13.07 -13.21
CA PRO A 9 6.71 13.87 -12.25
C PRO A 9 6.19 13.63 -10.82
N GLY A 10 7.06 13.17 -9.91
CA GLY A 10 6.69 12.83 -8.52
C GLY A 10 6.26 11.37 -8.32
N GLU A 11 6.10 10.60 -9.39
CA GLU A 11 5.92 9.15 -9.31
C GLU A 11 7.23 8.51 -8.90
N VAL A 12 7.22 7.98 -7.68
CA VAL A 12 8.29 7.17 -7.13
C VAL A 12 8.58 6.03 -8.12
N ASN A 13 9.86 5.88 -8.51
CA ASN A 13 10.37 4.74 -9.30
C ASN A 13 9.58 3.46 -8.92
N PRO A 14 8.96 2.73 -9.85
CA PRO A 14 8.13 1.55 -9.55
C PRO A 14 8.78 0.55 -8.57
N GLU A 15 10.11 0.49 -8.50
CA GLU A 15 10.86 -0.28 -7.48
C GLU A 15 10.66 0.24 -6.05
N LYS A 16 10.67 1.56 -5.84
CA LYS A 16 10.44 2.20 -4.54
C LYS A 16 8.96 2.06 -4.08
N GLY A 17 8.00 2.09 -5.01
CA GLY A 17 6.58 1.82 -4.72
C GLY A 17 6.34 0.39 -4.23
N ARG A 18 6.94 -0.59 -4.93
CA ARG A 18 6.91 -2.03 -4.55
C ARG A 18 7.43 -2.30 -3.15
N LYS A 19 8.53 -1.66 -2.76
CA LYS A 19 9.13 -1.80 -1.41
C LYS A 19 8.19 -1.35 -0.30
N ARG A 20 7.52 -0.20 -0.49
CA ARG A 20 6.64 0.36 0.54
C ARG A 20 5.38 -0.48 0.73
N ALA A 21 4.85 -1.13 -0.31
CA ALA A 21 3.72 -2.05 -0.18
C ALA A 21 3.98 -3.20 0.81
N LYS A 22 5.16 -3.85 0.73
CA LYS A 22 5.53 -4.95 1.64
C LYS A 22 5.75 -4.46 3.07
N LEU A 23 6.43 -3.32 3.25
CA LEU A 23 6.62 -2.71 4.56
C LEU A 23 5.29 -2.31 5.20
N PHE A 24 4.37 -1.74 4.43
CA PHE A 24 3.02 -1.42 4.90
C PHE A 24 2.24 -2.67 5.29
N ALA A 25 2.23 -3.71 4.45
CA ALA A 25 1.61 -4.98 4.80
C ALA A 25 2.17 -5.55 6.12
N ALA A 26 3.49 -5.57 6.27
CA ALA A 26 4.13 -6.10 7.46
C ALA A 26 3.82 -5.26 8.71
N CYS A 27 3.75 -3.94 8.57
CA CYS A 27 3.29 -3.05 9.65
C CYS A 27 1.81 -3.30 9.99
N LEU A 28 0.92 -3.36 9.00
CA LEU A 28 -0.51 -3.63 9.21
C LEU A 28 -0.74 -4.98 9.92
N GLN A 29 -0.01 -6.03 9.55
CA GLN A 29 -0.06 -7.32 10.24
C GLN A 29 0.34 -7.21 11.71
N LYS A 30 1.25 -6.30 12.04
CA LYS A 30 1.68 -6.03 13.41
C LYS A 30 0.62 -5.29 14.22
N ILE A 31 -0.05 -4.30 13.61
CA ILE A 31 -0.93 -3.37 14.33
C ILE A 31 -2.43 -3.75 14.27
N ILE A 32 -2.85 -4.55 13.28
CA ILE A 32 -4.24 -5.00 13.11
C ILE A 32 -4.31 -6.50 13.39
N ALA A 33 -4.82 -6.86 14.57
CA ALA A 33 -5.04 -8.25 14.92
C ALA A 33 -5.97 -8.94 13.92
N GLY A 34 -5.58 -10.13 13.47
CA GLY A 34 -6.36 -10.94 12.51
C GLY A 34 -6.18 -10.55 11.05
N PHE A 35 -5.36 -9.54 10.72
CA PHE A 35 -5.00 -9.22 9.34
C PHE A 35 -3.80 -10.06 8.88
N THR A 36 -3.85 -10.57 7.66
CA THR A 36 -2.73 -11.26 6.98
C THR A 36 -2.71 -10.86 5.52
N ALA A 37 -1.56 -10.39 5.02
CA ALA A 37 -1.36 -10.12 3.61
C ALA A 37 -1.08 -11.43 2.86
N GLU A 38 -1.87 -11.70 1.81
CA GLU A 38 -1.83 -12.97 1.10
C GLU A 38 -1.14 -12.79 -0.26
N TYR A 39 -1.57 -11.79 -1.04
CA TYR A 39 -1.10 -11.54 -2.39
C TYR A 39 -0.63 -10.10 -2.58
N PHE A 40 0.38 -9.96 -3.44
CA PHE A 40 0.94 -8.68 -3.88
C PHE A 40 0.89 -8.63 -5.40
N VAL A 41 0.50 -7.51 -5.97
CA VAL A 41 0.33 -7.33 -7.43
C VAL A 41 1.59 -7.65 -8.23
N GLU A 42 2.77 -7.44 -7.64
CA GLU A 42 4.05 -7.76 -8.27
C GLU A 42 4.20 -9.26 -8.54
N LYS A 43 3.80 -10.11 -7.59
CA LYS A 43 3.96 -11.57 -7.67
C LYS A 43 2.73 -12.27 -8.24
N HIS A 44 1.55 -11.67 -8.04
CA HIS A 44 0.25 -12.25 -8.37
C HIS A 44 -0.68 -11.25 -9.07
N PRO A 45 -0.25 -10.60 -10.17
CA PRO A 45 -1.07 -9.59 -10.84
C PRO A 45 -2.45 -10.11 -11.25
N GLU A 46 -2.55 -11.38 -11.61
CA GLU A 46 -3.79 -12.07 -11.98
C GLU A 46 -4.81 -12.17 -10.83
N LYS A 47 -4.36 -12.15 -9.58
CA LYS A 47 -5.25 -12.24 -8.39
C LYS A 47 -5.75 -10.87 -7.94
N LEU A 48 -5.01 -9.82 -8.27
CA LEU A 48 -5.32 -8.44 -7.88
C LEU A 48 -5.92 -7.60 -9.00
N ARG A 49 -6.11 -8.18 -10.20
CA ARG A 49 -6.72 -7.55 -11.36
C ARG A 49 -8.21 -7.88 -11.45
N PHE A 50 -9.02 -6.87 -11.80
CA PHE A 50 -10.42 -7.00 -12.13
C PHE A 50 -10.70 -6.42 -13.51
N ASP A 51 -11.07 -7.28 -14.45
CA ASP A 51 -11.50 -6.86 -15.77
C ASP A 51 -13.00 -6.49 -15.71
N ILE A 52 -13.27 -5.18 -15.65
CA ILE A 52 -14.63 -4.63 -15.49
C ILE A 52 -15.31 -4.26 -16.82
N ALA A 53 -14.61 -4.49 -17.93
CA ALA A 53 -15.10 -4.36 -19.29
C ALA A 53 -14.63 -5.58 -20.11
N SER A 54 -15.26 -5.80 -21.27
CA SER A 54 -14.90 -6.90 -22.16
C SER A 54 -13.52 -6.74 -22.82
N ASP A 55 -12.97 -5.52 -22.79
CA ASP A 55 -11.62 -5.17 -23.19
C ASP A 55 -10.72 -4.90 -21.98
N ASP A 56 -9.44 -5.26 -22.10
CA ASP A 56 -8.43 -5.11 -21.06
C ASP A 56 -8.16 -3.64 -20.65
N GLU A 57 -8.75 -2.68 -21.36
CA GLU A 57 -8.48 -1.24 -21.21
C GLU A 57 -9.01 -0.66 -19.89
N ARG A 58 -10.04 -1.28 -19.28
CA ARG A 58 -10.59 -0.84 -17.99
C ARG A 58 -10.20 -1.69 -16.81
N ALA A 59 -9.16 -2.51 -16.93
CA ALA A 59 -8.74 -3.33 -15.81
C ALA A 59 -8.34 -2.51 -14.58
N LEU A 60 -8.93 -2.87 -13.45
CA LEU A 60 -8.66 -2.30 -12.15
C LEU A 60 -7.67 -3.19 -11.40
N THR A 61 -6.76 -2.58 -10.65
CA THR A 61 -5.77 -3.30 -9.87
C THR A 61 -5.64 -2.69 -8.48
N PHE A 62 -5.28 -3.52 -7.51
CA PHE A 62 -4.85 -3.10 -6.17
C PHE A 62 -3.43 -3.62 -5.93
N ASP A 63 -2.68 -3.00 -5.02
CA ASP A 63 -1.30 -3.39 -4.74
C ASP A 63 -1.21 -4.66 -3.89
N ILE A 64 -2.13 -4.83 -2.94
CA ILE A 64 -2.13 -5.93 -1.96
C ILE A 64 -3.56 -6.45 -1.79
N GLN A 65 -3.71 -7.76 -1.68
CA GLN A 65 -4.89 -8.37 -1.08
C GLN A 65 -4.44 -9.12 0.19
N GLY A 66 -5.23 -8.95 1.24
CA GLY A 66 -5.11 -9.71 2.46
C GLY A 66 -6.45 -10.18 2.97
N ARG A 67 -6.43 -10.96 4.03
CA ARG A 67 -7.61 -11.42 4.75
C ARG A 67 -7.65 -10.81 6.13
N LEU A 68 -8.84 -10.42 6.59
CA LEU A 68 -9.07 -9.96 7.95
C LEU A 68 -10.10 -10.84 8.63
N VAL A 69 -9.71 -11.43 9.76
CA VAL A 69 -10.58 -12.23 10.61
C VAL A 69 -10.70 -11.57 11.98
N GLN A 70 -11.86 -11.00 12.27
CA GLN A 70 -12.20 -10.35 13.54
C GLN A 70 -13.64 -10.68 13.95
N PRO A 71 -14.02 -10.53 15.23
CA PRO A 71 -15.42 -10.65 15.63
C PRO A 71 -16.33 -9.75 14.80
N GLY A 72 -17.24 -10.34 14.02
CA GLY A 72 -18.16 -9.61 13.15
C GLY A 72 -17.64 -9.30 11.73
N TYR A 73 -16.43 -9.71 11.38
CA TYR A 73 -15.90 -9.58 10.02
C TYR A 73 -14.94 -10.71 9.66
N ASP A 74 -15.23 -11.41 8.57
CA ASP A 74 -14.31 -12.35 7.90
C ASP A 74 -14.41 -12.10 6.41
N GLY A 75 -13.36 -11.54 5.81
CA GLY A 75 -13.40 -11.13 4.41
C GLY A 75 -12.07 -10.59 3.89
N ASP A 76 -12.08 -10.31 2.58
CA ASP A 76 -10.94 -9.79 1.85
C ASP A 76 -10.77 -8.29 2.08
N ILE A 77 -9.50 -7.89 2.13
CA ILE A 77 -9.04 -6.52 2.22
C ILE A 77 -8.22 -6.21 0.98
N TRP A 78 -8.69 -5.24 0.20
CA TRP A 78 -8.01 -4.75 -1.00
C TRP A 78 -7.29 -3.44 -0.68
N ILE A 79 -5.99 -3.39 -0.90
CA ILE A 79 -5.16 -2.27 -0.45
C ILE A 79 -4.51 -1.58 -1.64
N GLU A 80 -4.68 -0.27 -1.70
CA GLU A 80 -3.88 0.63 -2.53
C GLU A 80 -2.81 1.28 -1.63
N SER A 81 -1.56 1.18 -2.05
CA SER A 81 -0.41 1.66 -1.30
C SER A 81 0.27 2.82 -2.00
N LYS A 82 0.57 3.88 -1.24
CA LYS A 82 1.16 5.10 -1.77
C LYS A 82 2.35 5.51 -0.92
N GLY A 83 3.53 5.19 -1.42
CA GLY A 83 4.79 5.58 -0.82
C GLY A 83 5.31 6.87 -1.43
N TYR A 84 5.18 8.00 -0.76
CA TYR A 84 5.52 9.32 -1.33
C TYR A 84 6.65 10.02 -0.58
N ASP A 85 7.38 10.83 -1.34
CA ASP A 85 8.34 11.84 -0.86
C ASP A 85 7.69 13.24 -0.78
N LYS A 86 6.54 13.44 -1.45
CA LYS A 86 5.75 14.70 -1.43
C LYS A 86 4.25 14.44 -1.22
N SER A 87 3.64 15.09 -0.23
CA SER A 87 2.24 14.87 0.19
C SER A 87 1.18 15.58 -0.66
N LEU A 88 1.58 16.45 -1.59
CA LEU A 88 0.68 17.31 -2.36
C LEU A 88 -0.24 16.53 -3.30
N ASP A 89 0.27 15.48 -3.95
CA ASP A 89 -0.49 14.72 -4.95
C ASP A 89 -1.29 13.55 -4.36
N LEU A 90 -1.05 13.20 -3.10
CA LEU A 90 -1.70 12.07 -2.42
C LEU A 90 -3.22 12.15 -2.44
N LEU A 91 -3.79 13.36 -2.35
CA LEU A 91 -5.24 13.54 -2.34
C LEU A 91 -5.87 13.11 -3.67
N GLU A 92 -5.19 13.33 -4.79
CA GLU A 92 -5.68 12.93 -6.11
C GLU A 92 -5.61 11.42 -6.27
N HIS A 93 -4.52 10.79 -5.86
CA HIS A 93 -4.41 9.32 -5.82
C HIS A 93 -5.46 8.66 -4.94
N TYR A 94 -5.86 9.31 -3.83
CA TYR A 94 -6.97 8.82 -3.03
C TYR A 94 -8.32 8.93 -3.76
N ARG A 95 -8.55 9.98 -4.56
CA ARG A 95 -9.76 10.06 -5.40
C ARG A 95 -9.76 8.99 -6.50
N GLU A 96 -8.61 8.73 -7.12
CA GLU A 96 -8.43 7.63 -8.07
C GLU A 96 -8.77 6.27 -7.42
N PHE A 97 -8.23 6.02 -6.23
CA PHE A 97 -8.59 4.85 -5.43
C PHE A 97 -10.10 4.75 -5.18
N LEU A 98 -10.76 5.84 -4.77
CA LEU A 98 -12.22 5.81 -4.56
C LEU A 98 -12.99 5.40 -5.83
N LYS A 99 -12.56 5.87 -7.00
CA LYS A 99 -13.16 5.50 -8.29
C LYS A 99 -12.94 4.04 -8.63
N THR A 100 -11.73 3.55 -8.41
CA THR A 100 -11.40 2.12 -8.54
C THR A 100 -12.33 1.28 -7.65
N VAL A 101 -12.48 1.64 -6.37
CA VAL A 101 -13.39 0.93 -5.44
C VAL A 101 -14.84 0.99 -5.92
N ALA A 102 -15.31 2.16 -6.36
CA ALA A 102 -16.67 2.33 -6.85
C ALA A 102 -16.97 1.45 -8.06
N LEU A 103 -16.10 1.49 -9.08
CA LEU A 103 -16.26 0.68 -10.28
C LEU A 103 -16.14 -0.81 -10.00
N ALA A 104 -15.20 -1.20 -9.14
CA ALA A 104 -15.06 -2.59 -8.72
C ALA A 104 -16.36 -3.07 -8.05
N ARG A 105 -16.93 -2.30 -7.11
CA ARG A 105 -18.20 -2.64 -6.45
C ARG A 105 -19.40 -2.68 -7.40
N LEU A 106 -19.42 -1.82 -8.41
CA LEU A 106 -20.48 -1.80 -9.42
C LEU A 106 -20.43 -3.02 -10.34
N ARG A 107 -19.22 -3.51 -10.65
CA ARG A 107 -18.99 -4.47 -11.74
C ARG A 107 -18.58 -5.87 -11.28
N VAL A 108 -18.19 -6.02 -10.02
CA VAL A 108 -17.64 -7.26 -9.48
C VAL A 108 -18.42 -7.69 -8.25
N ASP A 109 -19.31 -8.67 -8.41
CA ASP A 109 -20.22 -9.10 -7.33
C ASP A 109 -19.48 -9.67 -6.11
N ARG A 110 -18.35 -10.37 -6.32
CA ARG A 110 -17.63 -11.08 -5.26
C ARG A 110 -17.09 -10.15 -4.17
N ILE A 111 -16.81 -8.88 -4.50
CA ILE A 111 -16.18 -7.92 -3.58
C ILE A 111 -17.18 -6.96 -2.92
N SER A 112 -18.48 -7.22 -3.08
CA SER A 112 -19.54 -6.37 -2.53
C SER A 112 -19.50 -6.24 -1.00
N LYS A 113 -18.85 -7.15 -0.28
CA LYS A 113 -18.71 -7.15 1.20
C LYS A 113 -17.28 -6.89 1.68
N ASP A 114 -16.36 -6.70 0.77
CA ASP A 114 -14.94 -6.55 1.11
C ASP A 114 -14.63 -5.15 1.63
N GLN A 115 -13.50 -5.00 2.32
CA GLN A 115 -13.00 -3.68 2.69
C GLN A 115 -11.87 -3.23 1.76
N PHE A 116 -11.73 -1.91 1.68
CA PHE A 116 -10.78 -1.26 0.79
C PHE A 116 -9.94 -0.28 1.60
N TRP A 117 -8.63 -0.47 1.62
CA TRP A 117 -7.74 0.36 2.42
C TRP A 117 -6.83 1.19 1.52
N PHE A 118 -6.77 2.48 1.80
CA PHE A 118 -5.76 3.36 1.24
C PHE A 118 -4.66 3.57 2.28
N VAL A 119 -3.45 3.16 1.98
CA VAL A 119 -2.33 3.16 2.92
C VAL A 119 -1.21 4.02 2.37
N SER A 120 -0.78 5.02 3.12
CA SER A 120 0.25 5.96 2.69
C SER A 120 1.32 6.18 3.74
N SER A 121 2.52 6.55 3.32
CA SER A 121 3.61 6.96 4.23
C SER A 121 3.43 8.39 4.77
N ALA A 122 2.52 9.18 4.20
CA ALA A 122 2.29 10.57 4.57
C ALA A 122 0.79 10.92 4.58
N PRO A 123 0.37 11.88 5.42
CA PRO A 123 -0.99 12.40 5.40
C PRO A 123 -1.24 13.22 4.12
N PHE A 124 -2.53 13.39 3.78
CA PHE A 124 -2.93 14.27 2.69
C PHE A 124 -2.67 15.74 3.05
N ALA A 125 -2.09 16.49 2.10
CA ALA A 125 -1.99 17.95 2.21
C ALA A 125 -3.37 18.63 2.00
N CYS A 126 -4.31 18.44 2.92
CA CYS A 126 -5.67 18.99 2.83
C CYS A 126 -6.27 19.33 4.20
N ASN A 127 -7.37 20.08 4.19
CA ASN A 127 -8.13 20.49 5.38
C ASN A 127 -9.41 19.65 5.63
N VAL A 128 -9.59 18.53 4.93
CA VAL A 128 -10.81 17.70 5.01
C VAL A 128 -10.83 16.82 6.27
N GLY A 129 -9.67 16.27 6.67
CA GLY A 129 -9.54 15.45 7.87
C GLY A 129 -10.41 14.19 7.84
N SER A 130 -11.13 13.91 8.93
CA SER A 130 -11.95 12.68 9.08
C SER A 130 -13.09 12.55 8.05
N GLN A 131 -13.48 13.65 7.40
CA GLN A 131 -14.54 13.63 6.39
C GLN A 131 -14.15 12.91 5.10
N LEU A 132 -12.86 12.57 4.92
CA LEU A 132 -12.33 11.83 3.78
C LEU A 132 -12.99 10.46 3.55
N THR A 133 -13.64 9.90 4.56
CA THR A 133 -14.38 8.62 4.47
C THR A 133 -15.89 8.82 4.54
N SER A 134 -16.39 10.06 4.58
CA SER A 134 -17.82 10.33 4.63
C SER A 134 -18.48 10.04 3.28
N ALA A 135 -19.73 9.58 3.32
CA ALA A 135 -20.53 9.31 2.12
C ALA A 135 -20.64 10.55 1.21
N GLN A 136 -20.81 11.74 1.80
CA GLN A 136 -20.87 12.99 1.05
C GLN A 136 -19.56 13.29 0.33
N TRP A 137 -18.42 13.22 1.03
CA TRP A 137 -17.13 13.51 0.43
C TRP A 137 -16.74 12.51 -0.66
N ILE A 138 -17.07 11.22 -0.45
CA ILE A 138 -16.89 10.18 -1.46
C ILE A 138 -17.71 10.53 -2.71
N ARG A 139 -19.01 10.84 -2.56
CA ARG A 139 -19.88 11.23 -3.68
C ARG A 139 -19.33 12.41 -4.46
N GLU A 140 -18.92 13.48 -3.77
CA GLU A 140 -18.33 14.68 -4.38
C GLU A 140 -17.01 14.39 -5.10
N SER A 141 -16.18 13.50 -4.53
CA SER A 141 -14.91 13.09 -5.14
C SER A 141 -15.10 12.26 -6.41
N LEU A 142 -16.12 11.39 -6.42
CA LEU A 142 -16.44 10.54 -7.57
C LEU A 142 -16.97 11.32 -8.78
N LEU A 143 -17.56 12.50 -8.57
CA LEU A 143 -18.04 13.39 -9.63
C LEU A 143 -16.91 14.14 -10.36
N LYS A 144 -15.73 14.26 -9.76
CA LYS A 144 -14.58 14.88 -10.41
C LYS A 144 -14.02 13.96 -11.48
N SER A 145 -13.48 14.49 -12.58
CA SER A 145 -12.73 13.69 -13.54
C SER A 145 -11.43 13.18 -12.91
N SER A 146 -10.97 12.00 -13.33
CA SER A 146 -9.67 11.44 -12.98
C SER A 146 -8.71 11.64 -14.14
N GLN A 147 -7.42 11.75 -13.82
CA GLN A 147 -6.35 11.69 -14.81
C GLN A 147 -6.24 10.31 -15.46
N GLU A 148 -6.64 9.25 -14.76
CA GLU A 148 -6.72 7.90 -15.30
C GLU A 148 -8.07 7.68 -15.97
N GLU A 149 -8.11 7.80 -17.30
CA GLU A 149 -9.33 7.66 -18.11
C GLU A 149 -10.11 6.38 -17.83
N LYS A 150 -9.41 5.27 -17.58
CA LYS A 150 -10.01 3.96 -17.25
C LYS A 150 -10.92 3.99 -16.01
N THR A 151 -10.68 4.91 -15.09
CA THR A 151 -11.44 5.06 -13.83
C THR A 151 -12.58 6.09 -13.92
N ASN A 152 -12.73 6.77 -15.06
CA ASN A 152 -13.87 7.65 -15.27
C ASN A 152 -15.15 6.83 -15.48
N PHE A 153 -16.27 7.33 -14.93
CA PHE A 153 -17.57 6.71 -15.09
C PHE A 153 -18.09 6.90 -16.52
N PHE A 154 -18.56 5.82 -17.12
CA PHE A 154 -19.37 5.87 -18.33
C PHE A 154 -20.79 6.35 -18.01
N PRO A 155 -21.54 6.84 -19.02
CA PRO A 155 -22.90 7.31 -18.83
C PRO A 155 -23.77 6.29 -18.08
N GLY A 156 -24.42 6.73 -17.01
CA GLY A 156 -25.29 5.90 -16.17
C GLY A 156 -24.60 5.06 -15.10
N GLU A 157 -23.27 4.88 -15.12
CA GLU A 157 -22.56 4.10 -14.09
C GLU A 157 -22.65 4.74 -12.70
N PHE A 158 -22.56 6.07 -12.63
CA PHE A 158 -22.67 6.79 -11.36
C PHE A 158 -24.07 6.61 -10.73
N ASP A 159 -25.12 6.75 -11.53
CA ASP A 159 -26.50 6.56 -11.06
C ASP A 159 -26.77 5.10 -10.67
N ALA A 160 -26.18 4.15 -11.40
CA ALA A 160 -26.28 2.73 -11.08
C ALA A 160 -25.58 2.41 -9.74
N LEU A 161 -24.38 2.96 -9.51
CA LEU A 161 -23.65 2.85 -8.26
C LEU A 161 -24.46 3.41 -7.08
N GLU A 162 -25.05 4.60 -7.25
CA GLU A 162 -25.87 5.25 -6.21
C GLU A 162 -27.08 4.39 -5.85
N LYS A 163 -27.72 3.73 -6.84
CA LYS A 163 -28.86 2.83 -6.64
C LYS A 163 -28.48 1.47 -6.04
N GLN A 164 -27.36 0.88 -6.45
CA GLN A 164 -27.00 -0.49 -6.09
C GLN A 164 -26.32 -0.57 -4.72
N THR A 165 -25.27 0.23 -4.52
CA THR A 165 -24.43 0.16 -3.31
C THR A 165 -24.64 1.33 -2.37
N GLY A 166 -24.95 2.50 -2.94
CA GLY A 166 -24.98 3.76 -2.21
C GLY A 166 -23.62 4.16 -1.62
N PHE A 167 -23.48 5.42 -1.23
CA PHE A 167 -22.21 5.95 -0.72
C PHE A 167 -21.96 5.65 0.76
N VAL A 168 -23.01 5.32 1.53
CA VAL A 168 -22.87 4.90 2.93
C VAL A 168 -22.21 3.52 3.02
N GLY A 169 -22.58 2.58 2.16
CA GLY A 169 -21.94 1.27 2.09
C GLY A 169 -20.46 1.37 1.74
N MET A 170 -20.13 2.20 0.74
CA MET A 170 -18.73 2.51 0.40
C MET A 170 -17.97 3.11 1.59
N ALA A 171 -18.51 4.17 2.21
CA ALA A 171 -17.92 4.84 3.37
C ALA A 171 -17.58 3.85 4.50
N ASN A 172 -18.47 2.91 4.80
CA ASN A 172 -18.26 1.92 5.85
C ASN A 172 -17.14 0.91 5.53
N SER A 173 -16.88 0.66 4.24
CA SER A 173 -15.88 -0.30 3.77
C SER A 173 -14.49 0.29 3.54
N ILE A 174 -14.38 1.63 3.48
CA ILE A 174 -13.12 2.30 3.19
C ILE A 174 -12.39 2.65 4.49
N LYS A 175 -11.08 2.38 4.53
CA LYS A 175 -10.18 2.86 5.57
C LYS A 175 -9.03 3.63 4.94
N VAL A 176 -8.57 4.66 5.64
CA VAL A 176 -7.37 5.42 5.29
C VAL A 176 -6.41 5.32 6.46
N MET A 177 -5.16 4.94 6.18
CA MET A 177 -4.13 4.78 7.19
C MET A 177 -2.82 5.41 6.75
N PHE A 178 -2.12 6.03 7.72
CA PHE A 178 -0.83 6.67 7.49
C PHE A 178 0.25 5.93 8.29
N LEU A 179 1.12 5.22 7.59
CA LEU A 179 2.21 4.44 8.16
C LEU A 179 3.52 5.16 7.92
N THR A 180 3.82 6.13 8.79
CA THR A 180 5.05 6.91 8.72
C THR A 180 6.26 6.08 9.17
N ALA A 181 7.47 6.43 8.75
CA ALA A 181 8.69 5.76 9.21
C ALA A 181 8.83 5.78 10.75
N PRO A 182 8.56 6.90 11.47
CA PRO A 182 8.51 6.89 12.92
C PRO A 182 7.52 5.89 13.52
N LEU A 183 6.33 5.74 12.92
CA LEU A 183 5.35 4.75 13.39
C LEU A 183 5.88 3.33 13.18
N MET A 184 6.35 2.99 11.98
CA MET A 184 6.90 1.67 11.67
C MET A 184 8.10 1.32 12.55
N ARG A 185 8.94 2.31 12.90
CA ARG A 185 10.03 2.14 13.86
C ARG A 185 9.53 1.83 15.26
N ALA A 186 8.51 2.56 15.73
CA ALA A 186 7.95 2.39 17.06
C ALA A 186 7.19 1.06 17.22
N THR A 187 6.49 0.60 16.18
CA THR A 187 5.68 -0.62 16.21
C THR A 187 6.47 -1.87 15.85
N GLY A 188 7.53 -1.71 15.06
CA GLY A 188 8.14 -2.79 14.30
C GLY A 188 7.19 -3.31 13.22
N LEU A 189 7.57 -4.43 12.63
CA LEU A 189 6.83 -5.12 11.57
C LEU A 189 6.55 -6.57 12.00
N ALA A 190 5.59 -7.21 11.34
CA ALA A 190 5.29 -8.63 11.50
C ALA A 190 5.20 -9.34 10.15
N TYR A 191 5.67 -10.59 10.08
CA TYR A 191 5.58 -11.43 8.89
C TYR A 191 5.25 -12.87 9.24
N PHE A 192 4.32 -13.50 8.50
CA PHE A 192 3.99 -14.91 8.65
C PHE A 192 4.81 -15.75 7.66
N VAL A 193 5.64 -16.64 8.19
CA VAL A 193 6.56 -17.48 7.41
C VAL A 193 5.80 -18.35 6.42
N LYS A 194 6.17 -18.29 5.15
CA LYS A 194 5.68 -19.16 4.08
C LYS A 194 6.64 -20.33 3.85
N GLN A 195 6.17 -21.33 3.11
CA GLN A 195 7.00 -22.48 2.78
C GLN A 195 8.25 -22.05 1.99
N ASN A 196 9.41 -22.55 2.41
CA ASN A 196 10.74 -22.25 1.86
C ASN A 196 11.26 -20.82 2.14
N ASP A 197 10.60 -20.06 3.00
CA ASP A 197 11.16 -18.79 3.47
C ASP A 197 12.39 -19.04 4.36
N ASN A 198 13.39 -18.17 4.23
CA ASN A 198 14.49 -18.02 5.16
C ASN A 198 14.68 -16.53 5.48
N LEU A 199 15.36 -16.20 6.59
CA LEU A 199 15.50 -14.81 7.01
C LEU A 199 16.26 -13.94 6.01
N TRP A 200 17.19 -14.53 5.27
CA TRP A 200 18.00 -13.83 4.29
C TRP A 200 17.13 -13.34 3.12
N ASP A 201 16.47 -14.26 2.42
CA ASP A 201 15.62 -13.93 1.28
C ASP A 201 14.45 -13.04 1.70
N LEU A 202 13.89 -13.25 2.89
CA LEU A 202 12.84 -12.39 3.45
C LEU A 202 13.32 -10.95 3.61
N THR A 203 14.52 -10.75 4.16
CA THR A 203 15.10 -9.42 4.36
C THR A 203 15.32 -8.72 3.02
N VAL A 204 15.82 -9.45 2.02
CA VAL A 204 16.01 -8.94 0.65
C VAL A 204 14.67 -8.58 0.02
N ASP A 205 13.67 -9.45 0.13
CA ASP A 205 12.35 -9.26 -0.49
C ASP A 205 11.60 -8.07 0.13
N LEU A 206 11.65 -7.93 1.46
CA LEU A 206 10.98 -6.88 2.23
C LEU A 206 11.53 -5.49 1.88
N TYR A 207 12.85 -5.39 1.68
CA TYR A 207 13.53 -4.16 1.32
C TYR A 207 13.85 -4.07 -0.19
N GLY A 208 13.30 -4.96 -1.03
CA GLY A 208 13.46 -4.92 -2.48
C GLY A 208 14.92 -4.88 -2.98
N GLY A 209 15.80 -5.68 -2.38
CA GLY A 209 17.17 -5.91 -2.87
C GLY A 209 18.19 -4.78 -2.67
N GLU A 210 17.77 -3.59 -2.24
CA GLU A 210 18.65 -2.42 -2.04
C GLU A 210 19.17 -2.28 -0.60
N PHE A 211 19.21 -3.37 0.16
CA PHE A 211 20.01 -3.40 1.39
C PHE A 211 21.49 -3.40 0.99
N LEU A 212 22.00 -2.21 0.64
CA LEU A 212 23.33 -1.98 0.09
C LEU A 212 24.41 -2.10 1.18
N LEU A 213 24.88 -3.33 1.42
CA LEU A 213 26.14 -3.71 2.12
C LEU A 213 26.21 -3.28 3.62
N PRO A 214 27.28 -3.55 4.40
CA PRO A 214 27.60 -4.75 5.20
C PRO A 214 26.62 -5.17 6.37
N ASP A 215 25.46 -4.55 6.55
CA ASP A 215 24.60 -4.71 7.76
C ASP A 215 23.58 -5.86 7.73
N TYR A 216 23.71 -6.75 6.75
CA TYR A 216 22.76 -7.84 6.51
C TYR A 216 22.78 -8.92 7.60
N ALA A 217 23.98 -9.40 7.98
CA ALA A 217 24.14 -10.35 9.06
C ALA A 217 23.70 -9.79 10.44
N PRO A 218 24.06 -8.55 10.81
CA PRO A 218 23.52 -7.91 12.01
C PRO A 218 21.99 -7.81 12.03
N TYR A 219 21.34 -7.51 10.89
CA TYR A 219 19.88 -7.51 10.81
C TYR A 219 19.29 -8.90 11.07
N VAL A 220 19.77 -9.92 10.37
CA VAL A 220 19.29 -11.31 10.54
C VAL A 220 19.53 -11.81 11.97
N GLN A 221 20.67 -11.47 12.59
CA GLN A 221 20.94 -11.80 13.99
C GLN A 221 19.96 -11.11 14.96
N ARG A 222 19.62 -9.84 14.72
CA ARG A 222 18.60 -9.14 15.52
C ARG A 222 17.23 -9.81 15.38
N VAL A 223 16.81 -10.14 14.16
CA VAL A 223 15.55 -10.86 13.91
C VAL A 223 15.56 -12.22 14.61
N ALA A 224 16.64 -12.99 14.51
CA ALA A 224 16.77 -14.27 15.18
C ALA A 224 16.67 -14.12 16.71
N ALA A 225 17.34 -13.11 17.29
CA ALA A 225 17.28 -12.83 18.72
C ALA A 225 15.87 -12.39 19.18
N GLU A 226 15.23 -11.47 18.46
CA GLU A 226 13.87 -10.98 18.75
C GLU A 226 12.83 -12.10 18.72
N ASN A 227 13.01 -13.07 17.81
CA ASN A 227 12.10 -14.21 17.64
C ASN A 227 12.54 -15.47 18.36
N ARG A 228 13.66 -15.41 19.12
CA ARG A 228 14.24 -16.54 19.87
C ARG A 228 14.48 -17.77 18.98
N LEU A 229 14.94 -17.54 17.76
CA LEU A 229 15.26 -18.61 16.82
C LEU A 229 16.55 -19.30 17.26
N SER A 230 16.54 -20.62 17.23
CA SER A 230 17.73 -21.44 17.52
C SER A 230 18.72 -21.41 16.35
N ASP A 231 18.19 -21.25 15.14
CA ASP A 231 18.93 -21.19 13.89
C ASP A 231 18.16 -20.26 12.91
N PRO A 232 18.79 -19.20 12.38
CA PRO A 232 18.16 -18.27 11.44
C PRO A 232 17.73 -18.90 10.10
N ASP A 233 18.26 -20.08 9.77
CA ASP A 233 17.94 -20.78 8.52
C ASP A 233 16.73 -21.73 8.67
N PHE A 234 16.27 -22.01 9.89
CA PHE A 234 15.11 -22.87 10.15
C PHE A 234 13.92 -22.06 10.68
N LEU A 235 12.98 -21.77 9.78
CA LEU A 235 11.72 -21.11 10.11
C LEU A 235 10.56 -22.10 10.05
N GLN A 236 9.63 -22.01 11.00
CA GLN A 236 8.40 -22.81 10.96
C GLN A 236 7.35 -22.10 10.11
N VAL A 237 6.74 -22.81 9.16
CA VAL A 237 5.65 -22.27 8.35
C VAL A 237 4.50 -21.79 9.25
N ASN A 238 3.94 -20.63 8.93
CA ASN A 238 2.93 -19.88 9.69
C ASN A 238 3.41 -19.31 11.04
N GLN A 239 4.69 -19.44 11.40
CA GLN A 239 5.25 -18.70 12.52
C GLN A 239 5.19 -17.20 12.21
N MET A 240 4.72 -16.41 13.18
CA MET A 240 4.83 -14.96 13.11
C MET A 240 6.22 -14.53 13.56
N LEU A 241 6.94 -13.86 12.68
CA LEU A 241 8.20 -13.17 12.97
C LEU A 241 7.93 -11.70 13.29
N ASN A 242 8.55 -11.21 14.35
CA ASN A 242 8.70 -9.79 14.64
C ASN A 242 9.96 -9.29 13.94
N LEU A 243 9.83 -8.25 13.14
CA LEU A 243 10.94 -7.72 12.36
C LEU A 243 11.19 -6.27 12.78
N PRO A 244 12.43 -5.89 13.11
CA PRO A 244 12.75 -4.50 13.36
C PRO A 244 12.64 -3.72 12.05
N PHE A 245 12.09 -2.51 12.11
CA PHE A 245 12.07 -1.61 10.98
C PHE A 245 13.43 -0.89 10.87
N VAL A 246 14.09 -1.06 9.74
CA VAL A 246 15.25 -0.27 9.32
C VAL A 246 14.79 0.85 8.42
N ASP A 247 15.29 2.06 8.65
CA ASP A 247 15.05 3.16 7.74
C ASP A 247 15.63 2.85 6.38
N TRP A 248 14.89 3.29 5.38
CA TRP A 248 15.48 3.48 4.08
C TRP A 248 16.50 4.63 4.18
N PRO A 249 17.77 4.48 3.76
CA PRO A 249 18.58 5.66 3.51
C PRO A 249 17.90 6.43 2.39
N ASP A 250 17.13 7.46 2.75
CA ASP A 250 16.62 8.42 1.79
C ASP A 250 17.86 9.04 1.12
N GLN A 251 18.24 8.55 -0.06
CA GLN A 251 19.33 9.14 -0.84
C GLN A 251 18.95 10.48 -1.48
N ASP A 252 18.00 11.21 -0.88
CA ASP A 252 17.54 12.53 -1.33
C ASP A 252 17.19 13.44 -0.13
N GLU A 253 17.95 13.39 0.97
CA GLU A 253 18.14 14.62 1.75
C GLU A 253 19.03 15.55 0.92
N GLY A 254 18.39 16.54 0.29
CA GLY A 254 19.05 17.53 -0.55
C GLY A 254 20.30 18.10 0.11
N GLN A 255 21.44 17.95 -0.56
CA GLN A 255 22.58 18.86 -0.43
C GLN A 255 22.17 20.25 -0.94
N ASP A 256 21.36 20.97 -0.17
CA ASP A 256 21.14 22.40 -0.35
C ASP A 256 21.33 23.06 1.01
N GLY A 257 22.58 23.44 1.32
CA GLY A 257 22.84 24.15 2.57
C GLY A 257 24.29 24.23 3.07
N VAL A 258 25.31 24.24 2.20
CA VAL A 258 26.61 24.81 2.57
C VAL A 258 26.94 25.92 1.58
N LEU A 259 26.30 27.07 1.80
CA LEU A 259 26.77 28.32 1.22
C LEU A 259 28.13 28.63 1.85
N ASN A 260 29.15 28.66 1.00
CA ASN A 260 30.48 29.19 1.29
C ASN A 260 30.37 30.55 1.99
N SER A 261 30.73 30.58 3.28
CA SER A 261 31.19 31.81 3.94
C SER A 261 32.72 31.78 4.02
N THR A 262 33.38 31.89 2.88
CA THR A 262 34.75 32.43 2.86
C THR A 262 34.63 33.92 2.64
N ALA A 263 34.82 34.65 3.73
CA ALA A 263 34.94 36.09 3.76
C ALA A 263 35.99 36.56 2.74
N ALA A 264 35.62 37.60 2.00
CA ALA A 264 36.54 38.40 1.23
C ALA A 264 37.61 39.01 2.15
N SER A 265 38.85 38.91 1.69
CA SER A 265 39.98 39.77 2.03
C SER A 265 39.71 41.22 1.66
#